data_AF-H6Q765-F1
#
_entry.id   AF-H6Q765-F1
#
_cell.length_a   1.000
_cell.length_b   1.000
_cell.length_c   1.000
_cell.angle_alpha   90.00
_cell.angle_beta   90.00
_cell.angle_gamma   90.00
#
_symmetry.space_group_name_H-M   'P 1'
#
loop_
_entity.id
_entity.type
_entity.pdbx_description
1 polymer ?
#
loop_
_entity_poly.entity_id
_entity_poly.type
_entity_poly.pdbx_seq_one_letter_code
_entity_poly.pdbx_strand_id
1 'polypeptide(L)'
;MSSKRAAGVAKSFLEHAVKLWRRPPKGRQRRYLLALDEEVWGVREALSRELSGDFEEAFKELAHGPLGRIYEEVSRWAGSPEFGELAQWQIVFAAGLVEGDEEVLKISGGLSLRLSDVAESLAFQQLLGRSAVAHIFLYGSARFREEAAVLVGKMGERDYYSEVHEKKITREAAPAIYAALSAINLVSSAADEELVEHVVLRWISLSGGLRVKVVVQTGVGSAVAKALAARAPLESLFLSILLGNVLLFKMWPQLARLGSLGDAAREAWWLYGCLRERLASLAESEDLRRVELFYDAGDAARDAAIAYVIAKVSEEQDLSEVGKRLRILAR
;
A
#
# COMPACT_ATOMS: atom_id res chain seq x y z
N MET A 1 21.37 -1.14 10.28
CA MET A 1 20.94 -2.24 9.37
C MET A 1 21.19 -1.77 7.94
N SER A 2 21.59 -2.63 6.99
CA SER A 2 21.90 -2.17 5.63
C SER A 2 20.62 -2.02 4.79
N SER A 3 19.95 -0.89 4.95
CA SER A 3 18.74 -0.53 4.19
C SER A 3 18.97 -0.37 2.68
N LYS A 4 20.23 -0.32 2.23
CA LYS A 4 20.61 -0.23 0.82
C LYS A 4 20.12 -1.41 -0.02
N ARG A 5 20.13 -2.63 0.53
CA ARG A 5 19.63 -3.81 -0.20
C ARG A 5 18.12 -3.70 -0.41
N ALA A 6 17.38 -3.37 0.64
CA ALA A 6 15.93 -3.16 0.56
C ALA A 6 15.57 -2.04 -0.44
N ALA A 7 16.33 -0.94 -0.47
CA ALA A 7 16.17 0.11 -1.48
C ALA A 7 16.42 -0.39 -2.91
N GLY A 8 17.47 -1.18 -3.12
CA GLY A 8 17.76 -1.81 -4.41
C GLY A 8 16.65 -2.75 -4.89
N VAL A 9 16.09 -3.56 -3.98
CA VAL A 9 14.97 -4.45 -4.26
C VAL A 9 13.69 -3.66 -4.56
N ALA A 10 13.35 -2.65 -3.76
CA ALA A 10 12.18 -1.81 -3.99
C ALA A 10 12.26 -1.04 -5.33
N LYS A 11 13.46 -0.53 -5.67
CA LYS A 11 13.74 0.06 -6.98
C LYS A 11 13.50 -0.95 -8.10
N SER A 12 14.15 -2.12 -8.03
CA SER A 12 14.03 -3.16 -9.05
C SER A 12 12.56 -3.56 -9.25
N PHE A 13 11.82 -3.72 -8.15
CA PHE A 13 10.39 -4.02 -8.17
C PHE A 13 9.58 -2.99 -8.96
N LEU A 14 9.79 -1.69 -8.71
CA LEU A 14 9.08 -0.61 -9.42
C LEU A 14 9.52 -0.47 -10.87
N GLU A 15 10.82 -0.63 -11.17
CA GLU A 15 11.34 -0.61 -12.55
C GLU A 15 10.74 -1.74 -13.38
N HIS A 16 10.66 -2.95 -12.83
CA HIS A 16 10.01 -4.10 -13.47
C HIS A 16 8.52 -3.87 -13.64
N ALA A 17 7.82 -3.30 -12.65
CA ALA A 17 6.41 -2.94 -12.78
C ALA A 17 6.17 -1.96 -13.95
N VAL A 18 7.01 -0.91 -14.08
CA VAL A 18 6.94 0.05 -15.21
C VAL A 18 7.21 -0.64 -16.55
N LYS A 19 8.19 -1.54 -16.61
CA LYS A 19 8.52 -2.31 -17.83
C LYS A 19 7.36 -3.22 -18.25
N LEU A 20 6.77 -3.95 -17.31
CA LEU A 20 5.62 -4.83 -17.54
C LEU A 20 4.39 -4.03 -17.96
N TRP A 21 4.13 -2.89 -17.33
CA TRP A 21 3.00 -2.02 -17.67
C TRP A 21 3.08 -1.44 -19.10
N ARG A 22 4.29 -1.14 -19.58
CA ARG A 22 4.52 -0.68 -20.96
C ARG A 22 4.28 -1.78 -22.00
N ARG A 23 4.38 -3.05 -21.60
CA ARG A 23 4.23 -4.22 -22.47
C ARG A 23 3.48 -5.31 -21.70
N PRO A 24 2.17 -5.11 -21.41
CA PRO A 24 1.44 -6.06 -20.60
C PRO A 24 1.44 -7.44 -21.28
N PRO A 25 1.55 -8.54 -20.51
CA PRO A 25 1.43 -9.89 -21.07
C PRO A 25 0.09 -10.00 -21.84
N LYS A 26 0.08 -10.77 -22.93
CA LYS A 26 -1.07 -10.82 -23.86
C LYS A 26 -2.37 -11.22 -23.14
N GLY A 27 -3.32 -10.30 -23.06
CA GLY A 27 -4.66 -10.37 -22.46
C GLY A 27 -5.48 -9.16 -22.90
N ARG A 28 -6.78 -9.06 -22.55
CA ARG A 28 -7.77 -8.17 -23.19
C ARG A 28 -7.46 -6.66 -23.16
N GLN A 29 -8.11 -5.91 -24.07
CA GLN A 29 -7.98 -4.47 -24.25
C GLN A 29 -8.20 -3.65 -22.98
N ARG A 30 -7.34 -2.63 -22.82
CA ARG A 30 -7.48 -1.41 -22.00
C ARG A 30 -8.92 -0.89 -21.93
N ARG A 31 -9.69 -1.39 -20.98
CA ARG A 31 -10.93 -0.76 -20.54
C ARG A 31 -10.90 -0.78 -19.03
N TYR A 32 -10.57 0.40 -18.49
CA TYR A 32 -10.57 0.78 -17.08
C TYR A 32 -9.28 0.47 -16.32
N LEU A 33 -8.61 1.55 -15.90
CA LEU A 33 -7.46 1.60 -14.99
C LEU A 33 -7.91 1.27 -13.56
N LEU A 34 -8.38 0.04 -13.35
CA LEU A 34 -8.75 -0.49 -12.03
C LEU A 34 -7.72 -1.51 -11.58
N ALA A 35 -7.70 -1.76 -10.27
CA ALA A 35 -6.54 -2.31 -9.59
C ALA A 35 -6.63 -3.82 -9.32
N LEU A 36 -7.58 -4.51 -9.96
CA LEU A 36 -7.71 -5.95 -10.11
C LEU A 36 -7.99 -6.34 -11.58
N ASP A 37 -7.47 -5.58 -12.54
CA ASP A 37 -7.38 -6.10 -13.91
C ASP A 37 -6.45 -7.34 -13.92
N GLU A 38 -6.69 -8.30 -14.83
CA GLU A 38 -5.81 -9.43 -15.09
C GLU A 38 -4.34 -8.97 -15.26
N GLU A 39 -4.16 -7.72 -15.74
CA GLU A 39 -2.87 -7.04 -15.85
C GLU A 39 -2.18 -6.81 -14.49
N VAL A 40 -2.88 -6.40 -13.43
CA VAL A 40 -2.29 -6.20 -12.10
C VAL A 40 -1.90 -7.53 -11.46
N TRP A 41 -2.77 -8.53 -11.60
CA TRP A 41 -2.48 -9.90 -11.15
C TRP A 41 -1.28 -10.49 -11.90
N GLY A 42 -1.23 -10.31 -13.23
CA GLY A 42 -0.12 -10.72 -14.06
C GLY A 42 1.19 -10.02 -13.72
N VAL A 43 1.14 -8.72 -13.40
CA VAL A 43 2.31 -7.97 -12.91
C VAL A 43 2.77 -8.52 -11.56
N ARG A 44 1.86 -8.79 -10.62
CA ARG A 44 2.19 -9.39 -9.32
C ARG A 44 2.86 -10.75 -9.47
N GLU A 45 2.26 -11.66 -10.26
CA GLU A 45 2.80 -13.01 -10.48
C GLU A 45 4.17 -12.98 -11.17
N ALA A 46 4.36 -12.08 -12.15
CA ALA A 46 5.64 -11.90 -12.81
C ALA A 46 6.70 -11.39 -11.83
N LEU A 47 6.38 -10.34 -11.06
CA LEU A 47 7.29 -9.78 -10.05
C LEU A 47 7.65 -10.81 -8.97
N SER A 48 6.70 -11.62 -8.49
CA SER A 48 6.96 -12.68 -7.50
C SER A 48 7.90 -13.75 -8.02
N ARG A 49 7.69 -14.17 -9.27
CA ARG A 49 8.58 -15.14 -9.89
C ARG A 49 9.99 -14.59 -10.12
N GLU A 50 10.11 -13.32 -10.53
CA GLU A 50 11.39 -12.72 -10.91
C GLU A 50 12.21 -12.24 -9.72
N LEU A 51 11.58 -11.79 -8.64
CA LEU A 51 12.26 -11.10 -7.53
C LEU A 51 12.13 -11.80 -6.16
N SER A 52 11.45 -12.94 -6.07
CA SER A 52 11.25 -13.66 -4.78
C SER A 52 12.55 -13.90 -4.00
N GLY A 53 13.62 -14.35 -4.68
CA GLY A 53 14.92 -14.56 -4.04
C GLY A 53 15.54 -13.28 -3.47
N ASP A 54 15.44 -12.18 -4.22
CA ASP A 54 15.96 -10.87 -3.78
C ASP A 54 15.21 -10.35 -2.55
N PHE A 55 13.88 -10.52 -2.53
CA PHE A 55 13.03 -10.17 -1.39
C PHE A 55 13.37 -11.02 -0.15
N GLU A 56 13.56 -12.32 -0.32
CA GLU A 56 13.92 -13.21 0.78
C GLU A 56 15.28 -12.82 1.40
N GLU A 57 16.28 -12.57 0.56
CA GLU A 57 17.61 -12.15 1.03
C GLU A 57 17.58 -10.79 1.73
N ALA A 58 16.88 -9.80 1.15
CA ALA A 58 16.71 -8.49 1.77
C ALA A 58 15.95 -8.59 3.10
N PHE A 59 14.94 -9.45 3.17
CA PHE A 59 14.19 -9.67 4.40
C PHE A 59 15.06 -10.28 5.49
N LYS A 60 15.92 -11.26 5.18
CA LYS A 60 16.84 -11.86 6.17
C LYS A 60 17.77 -10.82 6.80
N GLU A 61 18.20 -9.81 6.05
CA GLU A 61 18.99 -8.70 6.59
C GLU A 61 18.17 -7.77 7.51
N LEU A 62 16.89 -7.54 7.19
CA LEU A 62 16.00 -6.71 8.00
C LEU A 62 15.53 -7.43 9.27
N ALA A 63 15.15 -8.70 9.14
CA ALA A 63 14.62 -9.55 10.21
C ALA A 63 15.73 -10.28 10.98
N HIS A 64 16.84 -9.59 11.28
CA HIS A 64 17.91 -10.17 12.08
C HIS A 64 17.69 -9.93 13.59
N GLY A 65 18.30 -10.77 14.43
CA GLY A 65 18.29 -10.58 15.88
C GLY A 65 16.87 -10.58 16.47
N PRO A 66 16.52 -9.60 17.34
CA PRO A 66 15.21 -9.55 17.98
C PRO A 66 14.02 -9.45 17.02
N LEU A 67 14.14 -8.70 15.90
CA LEU A 67 13.05 -8.58 14.93
C LEU A 67 12.74 -9.90 14.23
N GLY A 68 13.77 -10.71 13.96
CA GLY A 68 13.60 -12.07 13.42
C GLY A 68 12.82 -12.97 14.35
N ARG A 69 13.16 -12.97 15.65
CA ARG A 69 12.42 -13.76 16.66
C ARG A 69 10.97 -13.30 16.80
N ILE A 70 10.73 -11.99 16.78
CA ILE A 70 9.38 -11.42 16.80
C ILE A 70 8.61 -11.88 15.56
N TYR A 71 9.19 -11.77 14.37
CA TYR A 71 8.57 -12.23 13.13
C TYR A 71 8.19 -13.72 13.18
N GLU A 72 9.09 -14.59 13.63
CA GLU A 72 8.82 -16.03 13.75
C GLU A 72 7.63 -16.30 14.68
N GLU A 73 7.59 -15.63 15.83
CA GLU A 73 6.53 -15.81 16.82
C GLU A 73 5.20 -15.27 16.31
N VAL A 74 5.19 -14.08 15.68
CA VAL A 74 3.98 -13.53 15.05
C VAL A 74 3.50 -14.42 13.90
N SER A 75 4.40 -15.01 13.11
CA SER A 75 4.05 -15.96 12.05
C SER A 75 3.36 -17.21 12.61
N ARG A 76 3.82 -17.72 13.76
CA ARG A 76 3.13 -18.82 14.47
C ARG A 76 1.74 -18.41 14.93
N TRP A 77 1.54 -17.15 15.33
CA TRP A 77 0.21 -16.66 15.70
C TRP A 77 -0.74 -16.63 14.52
N ALA A 78 -0.26 -16.23 13.34
CA ALA A 78 -1.04 -16.20 12.12
C ALA A 78 -1.45 -17.62 11.68
N GLY A 79 -0.58 -18.61 11.87
CA GLY A 79 -0.87 -20.02 11.60
C GLY A 79 -1.06 -20.34 10.11
N SER A 80 -0.53 -19.49 9.22
CA SER A 80 -0.65 -19.61 7.77
C SER A 80 0.70 -19.30 7.10
N PRO A 81 1.18 -20.16 6.17
CA PRO A 81 2.38 -19.87 5.37
C PRO A 81 2.28 -18.60 4.52
N GLU A 82 1.07 -18.28 4.02
CA GLU A 82 0.78 -17.12 3.18
C GLU A 82 1.02 -15.78 3.91
N PHE A 83 0.90 -15.78 5.25
CA PHE A 83 1.29 -14.62 6.07
C PHE A 83 2.76 -14.28 5.88
N GLY A 84 3.63 -15.28 5.88
CA GLY A 84 5.08 -15.10 5.84
C GLY A 84 5.52 -14.42 4.56
N GLU A 85 5.05 -14.90 3.41
CA GLU A 85 5.38 -14.32 2.10
C GLU A 85 4.90 -12.87 2.00
N LEU A 86 3.63 -12.60 2.33
CA LEU A 86 3.07 -11.24 2.21
C LEU A 86 3.77 -10.23 3.14
N ALA A 87 4.01 -10.61 4.40
CA ALA A 87 4.66 -9.72 5.37
C ALA A 87 6.10 -9.40 4.96
N GLN A 88 6.86 -10.39 4.49
CA GLN A 88 8.23 -10.19 4.00
C GLN A 88 8.28 -9.16 2.87
N TRP A 89 7.39 -9.33 1.90
CA TRP A 89 7.27 -8.47 0.74
C TRP A 89 6.97 -7.02 1.12
N GLN A 90 5.97 -6.83 1.99
CA GLN A 90 5.59 -5.50 2.48
C GLN A 90 6.70 -4.84 3.28
N ILE A 91 7.38 -5.60 4.17
CA ILE A 91 8.46 -5.09 5.01
C ILE A 91 9.64 -4.64 4.16
N VAL A 92 10.12 -5.48 3.23
CA VAL A 92 11.26 -5.14 2.37
C VAL A 92 10.95 -3.94 1.51
N PHE A 93 9.78 -3.94 0.87
CA PHE A 93 9.40 -2.84 -0.01
C PHE A 93 9.24 -1.52 0.75
N ALA A 94 8.55 -1.54 1.89
CA ALA A 94 8.37 -0.35 2.71
C ALA A 94 9.69 0.16 3.31
N ALA A 95 10.58 -0.74 3.74
CA ALA A 95 11.93 -0.37 4.17
C ALA A 95 12.73 0.31 3.04
N GLY A 96 12.62 -0.20 1.82
CA GLY A 96 13.23 0.42 0.64
C GLY A 96 12.68 1.81 0.33
N LEU A 97 11.38 2.05 0.54
CA LEU A 97 10.77 3.38 0.41
C LEU A 97 11.23 4.37 1.50
N VAL A 98 11.39 3.92 2.74
CA VAL A 98 11.79 4.77 3.87
C VAL A 98 13.25 5.22 3.73
N GLU A 99 14.12 4.31 3.30
CA GLU A 99 15.57 4.51 3.39
C GLU A 99 16.22 4.82 2.02
N GLY A 100 15.51 4.58 0.93
CA GLY A 100 16.02 4.72 -0.43
C GLY A 100 15.77 6.10 -1.02
N ASP A 101 16.82 6.74 -1.52
CA ASP A 101 16.74 7.86 -2.47
C ASP A 101 17.19 7.43 -3.88
N GLU A 102 16.88 6.18 -4.22
CA GLU A 102 17.25 5.57 -5.49
C GLU A 102 16.34 6.06 -6.63
N GLU A 103 16.93 6.39 -7.77
CA GLU A 103 16.17 6.71 -8.99
C GLU A 103 15.46 5.46 -9.51
N VAL A 104 14.14 5.56 -9.67
CA VAL A 104 13.24 4.54 -10.22
C VAL A 104 13.02 4.76 -11.72
N LEU A 105 12.87 6.02 -12.15
CA LEU A 105 12.61 6.32 -13.57
C LEU A 105 13.16 7.68 -13.98
N LYS A 106 13.96 7.70 -15.04
CA LYS A 106 14.35 8.92 -15.74
C LYS A 106 13.26 9.34 -16.73
N ILE A 107 12.69 10.54 -16.56
CA ILE A 107 11.54 11.01 -17.34
C ILE A 107 11.99 11.88 -18.52
N SER A 108 12.59 13.05 -18.26
CA SER A 108 13.04 13.98 -19.31
C SER A 108 13.91 15.09 -18.75
N GLY A 109 14.95 15.52 -19.48
CA GLY A 109 15.64 16.79 -19.23
C GLY A 109 16.20 17.02 -17.81
N GLY A 110 16.41 15.95 -17.04
CA GLY A 110 16.83 16.00 -15.63
C GLY A 110 15.73 15.64 -14.62
N LEU A 111 14.46 15.62 -15.02
CA LEU A 111 13.34 15.16 -14.19
C LEU A 111 13.43 13.64 -13.98
N SER A 112 13.49 13.25 -12.72
CA SER A 112 13.67 11.86 -12.28
C SER A 112 12.69 11.53 -11.17
N LEU A 113 12.09 10.35 -11.23
CA LEU A 113 11.28 9.81 -10.16
C LEU A 113 12.13 8.88 -9.30
N ARG A 114 12.19 9.14 -8.00
CA ARG A 114 12.94 8.39 -6.98
C ARG A 114 12.00 7.67 -6.02
N LEU A 115 12.54 6.71 -5.27
CA LEU A 115 11.81 6.02 -4.19
C LEU A 115 11.30 7.02 -3.14
N SER A 116 12.10 8.01 -2.79
CA SER A 116 11.72 9.11 -1.89
C SER A 116 10.49 9.88 -2.38
N ASP A 117 10.32 10.04 -3.70
CA ASP A 117 9.13 10.70 -4.25
C ASP A 117 7.87 9.86 -4.13
N VAL A 118 8.00 8.54 -4.29
CA VAL A 118 6.91 7.57 -4.09
C VAL A 118 6.52 7.55 -2.62
N ALA A 119 7.51 7.52 -1.73
CA ALA A 119 7.32 7.54 -0.29
C ALA A 119 6.61 8.84 0.17
N GLU A 120 7.08 10.00 -0.29
CA GLU A 120 6.44 11.29 -0.01
C GLU A 120 4.99 11.31 -0.53
N SER A 121 4.75 10.80 -1.73
CA SER A 121 3.40 10.75 -2.31
C SER A 121 2.42 9.90 -1.49
N LEU A 122 2.88 8.75 -0.96
CA LEU A 122 2.09 7.90 -0.07
C LEU A 122 1.75 8.59 1.24
N ALA A 123 2.71 9.28 1.85
CA ALA A 123 2.50 10.06 3.07
C ALA A 123 1.51 11.21 2.86
N PHE A 124 1.64 11.97 1.77
CA PHE A 124 0.73 13.09 1.47
C PHE A 124 -0.69 12.65 1.14
N GLN A 125 -0.88 11.50 0.49
CA GLN A 125 -2.22 10.95 0.29
C GLN A 125 -2.94 10.73 1.62
N GLN A 126 -2.24 10.18 2.62
CA GLN A 126 -2.83 9.94 3.93
C GLN A 126 -3.17 11.25 4.64
N LEU A 127 -2.32 12.28 4.54
CA LEU A 127 -2.56 13.58 5.18
C LEU A 127 -3.67 14.38 4.52
N LEU A 128 -3.79 14.31 3.19
CA LEU A 128 -4.68 15.18 2.42
C LEU A 128 -5.95 14.49 1.92
N GLY A 129 -6.07 13.17 2.10
CA GLY A 129 -7.21 12.37 1.63
C GLY A 129 -7.39 12.39 0.11
N ARG A 130 -6.34 12.78 -0.62
CA ARG A 130 -6.33 12.89 -2.09
C ARG A 130 -5.64 11.67 -2.68
N SER A 131 -6.10 11.22 -3.85
CA SER A 131 -5.45 10.15 -4.63
C SER A 131 -3.93 10.37 -4.70
N ALA A 132 -3.08 9.41 -4.32
CA ALA A 132 -1.64 9.56 -4.63
C ALA A 132 -1.37 9.53 -6.15
N VAL A 133 -2.32 9.10 -6.99
CA VAL A 133 -2.24 9.29 -8.44
C VAL A 133 -2.33 10.78 -8.64
N ALA A 134 -3.35 11.46 -8.08
CA ALA A 134 -3.44 12.93 -8.12
C ALA A 134 -2.24 13.63 -7.49
N HIS A 135 -1.54 13.06 -6.49
CA HIS A 135 -0.29 13.63 -5.98
C HIS A 135 0.88 13.42 -6.93
N ILE A 136 1.18 12.21 -7.42
CA ILE A 136 2.24 12.02 -8.42
C ILE A 136 1.91 12.76 -9.73
N PHE A 137 0.62 12.78 -10.11
CA PHE A 137 0.02 13.44 -11.27
C PHE A 137 0.12 14.95 -11.14
N LEU A 138 -0.44 15.58 -10.11
CA LEU A 138 -0.55 17.05 -10.02
C LEU A 138 0.56 17.69 -9.20
N TYR A 139 1.23 16.94 -8.31
CA TYR A 139 2.04 17.51 -7.24
C TYR A 139 3.39 16.85 -6.96
N GLY A 140 3.81 15.71 -7.49
CA GLY A 140 5.08 15.04 -7.12
C GLY A 140 5.49 15.08 -5.64
N SER A 141 6.74 14.74 -5.33
CA SER A 141 7.39 15.25 -4.12
C SER A 141 7.69 16.74 -4.25
N ALA A 142 8.01 17.42 -3.14
CA ALA A 142 8.51 18.79 -3.17
C ALA A 142 9.68 18.95 -4.14
N ARG A 143 10.67 18.06 -4.06
CA ARG A 143 11.81 18.00 -4.99
C ARG A 143 11.37 17.83 -6.44
N PHE A 144 10.48 16.87 -6.71
CA PHE A 144 10.01 16.59 -8.06
C PHE A 144 9.27 17.78 -8.66
N ARG A 145 8.50 18.55 -7.86
CA ARG A 145 7.86 19.80 -8.32
C ARG A 145 8.86 20.86 -8.72
N GLU A 146 9.93 21.02 -7.94
CA GLU A 146 10.99 21.98 -8.24
C GLU A 146 11.68 21.62 -9.57
N GLU A 147 12.04 20.35 -9.75
CA GLU A 147 12.62 19.85 -11.01
C GLU A 147 11.65 20.03 -12.19
N ALA A 148 10.37 19.74 -11.99
CA ALA A 148 9.33 19.93 -13.00
C ALA A 148 9.18 21.40 -13.40
N ALA A 149 9.18 22.33 -12.44
CA ALA A 149 9.09 23.77 -12.69
C ALA A 149 10.29 24.28 -13.51
N VAL A 150 11.51 23.80 -13.19
CA VAL A 150 12.70 24.11 -13.98
C VAL A 150 12.56 23.59 -15.41
N LEU A 151 12.01 22.39 -15.60
CA LEU A 151 11.80 21.80 -16.92
C LEU A 151 10.75 22.55 -17.74
N VAL A 152 9.65 22.97 -17.10
CA VAL A 152 8.63 23.85 -17.70
C VAL A 152 9.27 25.14 -18.23
N GLY A 153 10.15 25.77 -17.44
CA GLY A 153 10.85 26.99 -17.86
C GLY A 153 11.75 26.81 -19.10
N LYS A 154 12.25 25.59 -19.34
CA LYS A 154 13.10 25.28 -20.51
C LYS A 154 12.31 24.88 -21.75
N MET A 155 11.20 24.16 -21.57
CA MET A 155 10.44 23.56 -22.67
C MET A 155 9.20 24.37 -23.07
N GLY A 156 8.70 25.25 -22.19
CA GLY A 156 7.38 25.84 -22.32
C GLY A 156 6.30 24.95 -21.72
N GLU A 157 5.28 25.57 -21.14
CA GLU A 157 4.21 24.91 -20.37
C GLU A 157 3.42 23.90 -21.19
N ARG A 158 3.05 24.27 -22.42
CA ARG A 158 2.27 23.42 -23.33
C ARG A 158 3.00 22.11 -23.65
N ASP A 159 4.27 22.21 -24.01
CA ASP A 159 5.08 21.07 -24.43
C ASP A 159 5.45 20.17 -23.24
N TYR A 160 5.72 20.76 -22.07
CA TYR A 160 5.87 20.00 -20.84
C TYR A 160 4.60 19.19 -20.53
N TYR A 161 3.43 19.84 -20.60
CA TYR A 161 2.18 19.19 -20.27
C TYR A 161 1.88 18.01 -21.22
N SER A 162 2.02 18.21 -22.53
CA SER A 162 1.68 17.17 -23.51
C SER A 162 2.72 16.04 -23.57
N GLU A 163 4.02 16.34 -23.52
CA GLU A 163 5.07 15.35 -23.77
C GLU A 163 5.64 14.71 -22.51
N VAL A 164 5.63 15.42 -21.39
CA VAL A 164 6.22 14.94 -20.12
C VAL A 164 5.11 14.52 -19.17
N HIS A 165 4.23 15.43 -18.83
CA HIS A 165 3.21 15.21 -17.81
C HIS A 165 2.19 14.17 -18.25
N GLU A 166 1.46 14.41 -19.34
CA GLU A 166 0.40 13.51 -19.77
C GLU A 166 0.95 12.16 -20.27
N LYS A 167 1.99 12.16 -21.11
CA LYS A 167 2.49 10.91 -21.70
C LYS A 167 3.31 10.07 -20.74
N LYS A 168 4.32 10.64 -20.08
CA LYS A 168 5.29 9.84 -19.29
C LYS A 168 4.87 9.67 -17.83
N ILE A 169 4.39 10.72 -17.18
CA ILE A 169 4.00 10.65 -15.76
C ILE A 169 2.64 9.96 -15.65
N THR A 170 1.61 10.51 -16.29
CA THR A 170 0.21 10.10 -16.10
C THR A 170 -0.11 8.74 -16.70
N ARG A 171 0.35 8.47 -17.92
CA ARG A 171 -0.06 7.26 -18.66
C ARG A 171 0.88 6.08 -18.47
N GLU A 172 2.12 6.31 -18.03
CA GLU A 172 3.13 5.25 -17.90
C GLU A 172 3.58 5.04 -16.46
N ALA A 173 4.16 6.07 -15.82
CA ALA A 173 4.81 5.90 -14.51
C ALA A 173 3.79 5.69 -13.38
N ALA A 174 2.82 6.60 -13.24
CA ALA A 174 1.89 6.56 -12.10
C ALA A 174 1.05 5.26 -12.06
N PRO A 175 0.40 4.80 -13.16
CA PRO A 175 -0.39 3.57 -13.12
C PRO A 175 0.43 2.34 -12.75
N ALA A 176 1.66 2.23 -13.26
CA ALA A 176 2.54 1.11 -12.97
C ALA A 176 2.98 1.04 -11.49
N ILE A 177 3.31 2.19 -10.91
CA ILE A 177 3.66 2.30 -9.47
C ILE A 177 2.46 1.92 -8.62
N TYR A 178 1.27 2.35 -9.04
CA TYR A 178 0.03 1.98 -8.37
C TYR A 178 -0.29 0.49 -8.43
N ALA A 179 -0.11 -0.12 -9.59
CA ALA A 179 -0.24 -1.57 -9.74
C ALA A 179 0.74 -2.30 -8.83
N ALA A 180 2.00 -1.84 -8.77
CA ALA A 180 3.01 -2.40 -7.88
C ALA A 180 2.63 -2.29 -6.40
N LEU A 181 2.22 -1.11 -5.93
CA LEU A 181 1.77 -0.86 -4.56
C LEU A 181 0.51 -1.66 -4.19
N SER A 182 -0.39 -1.84 -5.15
CA SER A 182 -1.59 -2.67 -4.99
C SER A 182 -1.24 -4.15 -4.89
N ALA A 183 -0.27 -4.62 -5.69
CA ALA A 183 0.18 -6.01 -5.68
C ALA A 183 0.75 -6.45 -4.32
N ILE A 184 1.35 -5.52 -3.58
CA ILE A 184 1.85 -5.72 -2.21
C ILE A 184 0.84 -5.27 -1.14
N ASN A 185 -0.40 -4.98 -1.52
CA ASN A 185 -1.49 -4.53 -0.65
C ASN A 185 -1.20 -3.25 0.17
N LEU A 186 -0.24 -2.41 -0.23
CA LEU A 186 -0.02 -1.08 0.38
C LEU A 186 -1.12 -0.07 0.00
N VAL A 187 -1.92 -0.43 -0.99
CA VAL A 187 -3.04 0.32 -1.54
C VAL A 187 -4.18 -0.70 -1.72
N SER A 188 -5.35 -0.44 -1.14
CA SER A 188 -6.49 -1.37 -1.19
C SER A 188 -7.16 -1.31 -2.56
N SER A 189 -6.69 -2.13 -3.49
CA SER A 189 -7.26 -2.27 -4.82
C SER A 189 -8.59 -3.02 -4.85
N ALA A 190 -8.72 -4.04 -3.99
CA ALA A 190 -9.87 -4.94 -3.97
C ALA A 190 -11.14 -4.31 -3.40
N ALA A 191 -11.00 -3.42 -2.42
CA ALA A 191 -12.11 -2.60 -1.96
C ALA A 191 -12.55 -1.65 -3.08
N ASP A 192 -11.61 -1.01 -3.77
CA ASP A 192 -11.95 0.03 -4.75
C ASP A 192 -12.82 -0.47 -5.93
N GLU A 193 -12.81 -1.75 -6.29
CA GLU A 193 -13.68 -2.27 -7.38
C GLU A 193 -15.10 -2.54 -6.90
N GLU A 194 -15.24 -3.26 -5.79
CA GLU A 194 -16.52 -3.53 -5.13
C GLU A 194 -17.12 -2.28 -4.46
N LEU A 195 -16.36 -1.18 -4.34
CA LEU A 195 -16.87 0.12 -3.84
C LEU A 195 -17.28 1.04 -5.01
N VAL A 196 -16.70 0.88 -6.21
CA VAL A 196 -16.96 1.74 -7.39
C VAL A 196 -18.30 1.41 -8.06
N GLU A 197 -18.73 0.16 -8.06
CA GLU A 197 -20.05 -0.24 -8.57
C GLU A 197 -21.21 0.22 -7.66
N HIS A 198 -20.89 0.68 -6.44
CA HIS A 198 -21.86 1.03 -5.42
C HIS A 198 -21.91 2.54 -5.16
N VAL A 199 -22.99 3.19 -5.61
CA VAL A 199 -23.23 4.65 -5.55
C VAL A 199 -22.93 5.29 -4.18
N VAL A 200 -23.15 4.56 -3.10
CA VAL A 200 -22.91 5.01 -1.72
C VAL A 200 -21.44 4.99 -1.33
N LEU A 201 -20.70 3.99 -1.80
CA LEU A 201 -19.31 3.75 -1.42
C LEU A 201 -18.34 4.57 -2.26
N ARG A 202 -18.79 4.97 -3.46
CA ARG A 202 -18.23 6.06 -4.24
C ARG A 202 -18.11 7.38 -3.47
N TRP A 203 -18.86 7.60 -2.39
CA TRP A 203 -18.75 8.82 -1.56
C TRP A 203 -17.62 8.72 -0.52
N ILE A 204 -17.24 7.50 -0.12
CA ILE A 204 -16.07 7.25 0.75
C ILE A 204 -14.78 7.33 -0.08
N SER A 205 -14.85 6.96 -1.37
CA SER A 205 -13.83 7.28 -2.37
C SER A 205 -13.90 8.79 -2.71
N LEU A 206 -13.22 9.62 -1.92
CA LEU A 206 -13.16 11.10 -2.03
C LEU A 206 -12.54 11.62 -3.35
N SER A 207 -13.00 11.19 -4.52
CA SER A 207 -12.64 11.81 -5.79
C SER A 207 -13.61 12.96 -6.05
N GLY A 208 -13.27 14.15 -5.56
CA GLY A 208 -14.07 15.38 -5.70
C GLY A 208 -14.22 15.83 -7.16
N GLY A 209 -15.02 15.11 -7.95
CA GLY A 209 -15.32 15.42 -9.35
C GLY A 209 -14.17 15.20 -10.35
N LEU A 210 -12.95 14.94 -9.88
CA LEU A 210 -11.85 14.48 -10.71
C LEU A 210 -12.10 13.01 -11.08
N ARG A 211 -11.96 12.62 -12.35
CA ARG A 211 -12.00 11.22 -12.81
C ARG A 211 -10.81 10.37 -12.29
N VAL A 212 -10.15 10.81 -11.23
CA VAL A 212 -8.92 10.25 -10.67
C VAL A 212 -9.28 9.54 -9.36
N LYS A 213 -9.12 8.21 -9.39
CA LYS A 213 -9.44 7.23 -8.34
C LYS A 213 -8.92 7.65 -6.96
N VAL A 214 -9.77 7.77 -5.94
CA VAL A 214 -9.29 7.75 -4.55
C VAL A 214 -9.02 6.31 -4.19
N VAL A 215 -7.77 6.07 -3.84
CA VAL A 215 -7.30 4.81 -3.34
C VAL A 215 -7.57 4.74 -1.84
N VAL A 216 -8.32 3.74 -1.41
CA VAL A 216 -8.41 3.40 0.01
C VAL A 216 -7.07 2.77 0.41
N GLN A 217 -6.29 3.42 1.28
CA GLN A 217 -5.13 2.74 1.86
C GLN A 217 -5.64 1.65 2.82
N THR A 218 -5.15 0.42 2.69
CA THR A 218 -5.28 -0.59 3.77
C THR A 218 -4.52 -0.08 5.00
N GLY A 219 -4.70 -0.69 6.16
CA GLY A 219 -4.03 -0.30 7.40
C GLY A 219 -2.53 -0.51 7.34
N VAL A 220 -2.06 -1.48 6.55
CA VAL A 220 -0.63 -1.60 6.23
C VAL A 220 -0.15 -0.40 5.40
N GLY A 221 -0.89 0.00 4.37
CA GLY A 221 -0.63 1.22 3.61
C GLY A 221 -0.64 2.51 4.44
N SER A 222 -1.63 2.62 5.33
CA SER A 222 -1.81 3.71 6.30
C SER A 222 -0.66 3.76 7.29
N ALA A 223 -0.25 2.61 7.84
CA ALA A 223 0.89 2.50 8.74
C ALA A 223 2.19 2.90 8.06
N VAL A 224 2.40 2.48 6.80
CA VAL A 224 3.56 2.90 6.00
C VAL A 224 3.52 4.42 5.76
N ALA A 225 2.37 4.97 5.37
CA ALA A 225 2.22 6.41 5.14
C ALA A 225 2.46 7.25 6.42
N LYS A 226 1.90 6.83 7.55
CA LYS A 226 2.10 7.47 8.86
C LYS A 226 3.56 7.37 9.31
N ALA A 227 4.19 6.20 9.15
CA ALA A 227 5.61 6.00 9.46
C ALA A 227 6.50 6.89 8.59
N LEU A 228 6.20 7.00 7.29
CA LEU A 228 6.91 7.89 6.36
C LEU A 228 6.76 9.36 6.75
N ALA A 229 5.53 9.79 7.08
CA ALA A 229 5.27 11.16 7.53
C ALA A 229 6.03 11.51 8.82
N ALA A 230 6.12 10.55 9.74
CA ALA A 230 6.83 10.70 11.01
C ALA A 230 8.35 10.49 10.90
N ARG A 231 8.86 10.05 9.75
CA ARG A 231 10.25 9.59 9.56
C ARG A 231 10.64 8.54 10.60
N ALA A 232 9.74 7.59 10.81
CA ALA A 232 9.86 6.59 11.85
C ALA A 232 11.05 5.63 11.61
N PRO A 233 11.67 5.11 12.68
CA PRO A 233 12.64 4.03 12.58
C PRO A 233 12.07 2.79 11.88
N LEU A 234 12.92 2.03 11.18
CA LEU A 234 12.53 0.81 10.47
C LEU A 234 11.85 -0.23 11.37
N GLU A 235 12.26 -0.32 12.63
CA GLU A 235 11.66 -1.19 13.65
C GLU A 235 10.16 -0.88 13.82
N SER A 236 9.81 0.41 13.83
CA SER A 236 8.42 0.88 13.95
C SER A 236 7.57 0.43 12.78
N LEU A 237 8.09 0.61 11.57
CA LEU A 237 7.45 0.16 10.36
C LEU A 237 7.30 -1.37 10.33
N PHE A 238 8.38 -2.09 10.64
CA PHE A 238 8.42 -3.55 10.66
C PHE A 238 7.35 -4.11 11.60
N LEU A 239 7.32 -3.65 12.86
CA LEU A 239 6.37 -4.10 13.86
C LEU A 239 4.92 -3.70 13.52
N SER A 240 4.72 -2.53 12.91
CA SER A 240 3.39 -2.08 12.46
C SER A 240 2.84 -2.97 11.33
N ILE A 241 3.68 -3.33 10.36
CA ILE A 241 3.30 -4.23 9.26
C ILE A 241 2.96 -5.62 9.82
N LEU A 242 3.77 -6.15 10.74
CA LEU A 242 3.48 -7.44 11.37
C LEU A 242 2.16 -7.44 12.12
N LEU A 243 1.92 -6.40 12.93
CA LEU A 243 0.69 -6.26 13.71
C LEU A 243 -0.55 -6.20 12.80
N GLY A 244 -0.47 -5.40 11.73
CA GLY A 244 -1.58 -5.27 10.77
C GLY A 244 -1.89 -6.60 10.06
N ASN A 245 -0.88 -7.29 9.55
CA ASN A 245 -1.10 -8.57 8.87
C ASN A 245 -1.62 -9.64 9.81
N VAL A 246 -1.06 -9.79 11.02
CA VAL A 246 -1.48 -10.89 11.91
C VAL A 246 -2.90 -10.68 12.39
N LEU A 247 -3.31 -9.42 12.57
CA LEU A 247 -4.70 -9.08 12.83
C LEU A 247 -5.61 -9.51 11.69
N LEU A 248 -5.27 -9.17 10.44
CA LEU A 248 -6.10 -9.54 9.29
C LEU A 248 -6.22 -11.06 9.11
N PHE A 249 -5.11 -11.79 9.24
CA PHE A 249 -5.12 -13.25 9.18
C PHE A 249 -5.97 -13.88 10.28
N LYS A 250 -5.97 -13.30 11.48
CA LYS A 250 -6.82 -13.78 12.59
C LYS A 250 -8.27 -13.39 12.45
N MET A 251 -8.55 -12.22 11.87
CA MET A 251 -9.91 -11.73 11.62
C MET A 251 -10.59 -12.53 10.51
N TRP A 252 -9.87 -12.86 9.44
CA TRP A 252 -10.44 -13.44 8.21
C TRP A 252 -11.38 -14.64 8.44
N PRO A 253 -11.00 -15.67 9.22
CA PRO A 253 -11.88 -16.83 9.48
C PRO A 253 -13.10 -16.50 10.35
N GLN A 254 -13.07 -15.36 11.05
CA GLN A 254 -14.11 -14.92 11.97
C GLN A 254 -15.16 -14.07 11.25
N LEU A 255 -14.78 -13.33 10.21
CA LEU A 255 -15.65 -12.40 9.49
C LEU A 255 -16.95 -13.04 8.99
N ALA A 256 -16.90 -14.28 8.49
CA ALA A 256 -18.06 -15.01 8.01
C ALA A 256 -19.13 -15.25 9.10
N ARG A 257 -18.72 -15.29 10.37
CA ARG A 257 -19.57 -15.55 11.54
C ARG A 257 -20.12 -14.27 12.17
N LEU A 258 -19.63 -13.10 11.77
CA LEU A 258 -20.05 -11.82 12.34
C LEU A 258 -21.34 -11.34 11.65
N GLY A 259 -22.28 -10.82 12.44
CA GLY A 259 -23.61 -10.44 11.96
C GLY A 259 -23.68 -9.05 11.32
N SER A 260 -22.65 -8.22 11.52
CA SER A 260 -22.60 -6.87 10.99
C SER A 260 -21.18 -6.32 10.85
N LEU A 261 -21.06 -5.25 10.06
CA LEU A 261 -19.82 -4.48 9.95
C LEU A 261 -19.40 -3.89 11.31
N GLY A 262 -20.36 -3.44 12.12
CA GLY A 262 -20.07 -2.94 13.47
C GLY A 262 -19.46 -3.99 14.39
N ASP A 263 -19.87 -5.25 14.24
CA ASP A 263 -19.28 -6.37 14.98
C ASP A 263 -17.86 -6.66 14.47
N ALA A 264 -17.62 -6.61 13.16
CA ALA A 264 -16.27 -6.74 12.58
C ALA A 264 -15.31 -5.65 13.09
N ALA A 265 -15.76 -4.40 13.12
CA ALA A 265 -14.96 -3.28 13.61
C ALA A 265 -14.66 -3.42 15.12
N ARG A 266 -15.63 -3.82 15.93
CA ARG A 266 -15.46 -4.00 17.38
C ARG A 266 -14.54 -5.18 17.71
N GLU A 267 -14.71 -6.30 17.01
CA GLU A 267 -13.85 -7.47 17.18
C GLU A 267 -12.40 -7.16 16.81
N ALA A 268 -12.19 -6.46 15.69
CA ALA A 268 -10.86 -6.01 15.29
C ALA A 268 -10.23 -5.05 16.29
N TRP A 269 -11.00 -4.13 16.86
CA TRP A 269 -10.52 -3.22 17.90
C TRP A 269 -10.03 -3.98 19.14
N TRP A 270 -10.82 -4.94 19.62
CA TRP A 270 -10.44 -5.76 20.78
C TRP A 270 -9.21 -6.61 20.47
N LEU A 271 -9.21 -7.30 19.33
CA LEU A 271 -8.12 -8.16 18.90
C LEU A 271 -6.82 -7.37 18.69
N TYR A 272 -6.90 -6.15 18.17
CA TYR A 272 -5.77 -5.22 18.07
C TYR A 272 -5.12 -4.97 19.44
N GLY A 273 -5.91 -4.67 20.47
CA GLY A 273 -5.39 -4.47 21.83
C GLY A 273 -4.62 -5.68 22.34
N CYS A 274 -5.24 -6.87 22.22
CA CYS A 274 -4.63 -8.14 22.62
C CYS A 274 -3.30 -8.42 21.86
N LEU A 275 -3.29 -8.23 20.54
CA LEU A 275 -2.11 -8.47 19.71
C LEU A 275 -1.00 -7.45 19.98
N ARG A 276 -1.35 -6.18 20.20
CA ARG A 276 -0.39 -5.14 20.54
C ARG A 276 0.29 -5.41 21.88
N GLU A 277 -0.47 -5.79 22.91
CA GLU A 277 0.09 -6.16 24.21
C GLU A 277 1.01 -7.38 24.09
N ARG A 278 0.57 -8.38 23.32
CA ARG A 278 1.36 -9.58 23.07
C ARG A 278 2.64 -9.29 22.27
N LEU A 279 2.60 -8.35 21.33
CA LEU A 279 3.78 -7.91 20.58
C LEU A 279 4.77 -7.17 21.49
N ALA A 280 4.27 -6.30 22.36
CA ALA A 280 5.08 -5.57 23.33
C ALA A 280 5.77 -6.51 24.34
N SER A 281 5.15 -7.64 24.70
CA SER A 281 5.76 -8.62 25.60
C SER A 281 6.89 -9.44 24.96
N LEU A 282 6.96 -9.50 23.62
CA LEU A 282 8.08 -10.12 22.90
C LEU A 282 9.33 -9.22 22.83
N ALA A 283 9.18 -7.93 23.10
CA ALA A 283 10.30 -7.00 23.04
C ALA A 283 11.27 -7.24 24.21
N GLU A 284 12.45 -7.77 23.86
CA GLU A 284 13.52 -8.10 24.81
C GLU A 284 14.26 -6.85 25.33
N SER A 285 14.33 -5.78 24.53
CA SER A 285 14.96 -4.52 24.90
C SER A 285 13.94 -3.43 25.23
N GLU A 286 14.33 -2.49 26.08
CA GLU A 286 13.52 -1.32 26.38
C GLU A 286 13.29 -0.43 25.14
N ASP A 287 14.27 -0.37 24.23
CA ASP A 287 14.15 0.35 22.96
C ASP A 287 13.01 -0.22 22.11
N LEU A 288 12.94 -1.55 21.94
CA LEU A 288 11.88 -2.20 21.17
C LEU A 288 10.50 -2.07 21.84
N ARG A 289 10.44 -1.98 23.18
CA ARG A 289 9.18 -1.75 23.92
C ARG A 289 8.63 -0.34 23.73
N ARG A 290 9.50 0.63 23.46
CA ARG A 290 9.16 2.05 23.30
C ARG A 290 8.93 2.45 21.84
N VAL A 291 9.12 1.52 20.90
CA VAL A 291 8.84 1.75 19.49
C VAL A 291 7.38 2.17 19.31
N GLU A 292 7.19 3.29 18.62
CA GLU A 292 5.86 3.76 18.23
C GLU A 292 5.30 2.87 17.13
N LEU A 293 4.05 2.43 17.29
CA LEU A 293 3.35 1.65 16.27
C LEU A 293 2.43 2.56 15.47
N PHE A 294 2.54 2.50 14.16
CA PHE A 294 1.80 3.33 13.21
C PHE A 294 0.55 2.63 12.67
N TYR A 295 0.40 1.32 12.93
CA TYR A 295 -0.87 0.62 12.78
C TYR A 295 -1.67 0.77 14.08
N ASP A 296 -2.78 1.50 14.03
CA ASP A 296 -3.62 1.79 15.19
C ASP A 296 -4.96 1.03 15.19
N ALA A 297 -5.71 1.15 16.28
CA ALA A 297 -7.01 0.49 16.43
C ALA A 297 -8.05 0.98 15.40
N GLY A 298 -7.92 2.22 14.92
CA GLY A 298 -8.75 2.76 13.86
C GLY A 298 -8.43 2.12 12.51
N ASP A 299 -7.14 1.92 12.21
CA ASP A 299 -6.72 1.15 11.02
C ASP A 299 -7.25 -0.29 11.09
N ALA A 300 -7.17 -0.94 12.26
CA ALA A 300 -7.70 -2.29 12.49
C ALA A 300 -9.19 -2.39 12.21
N ALA A 301 -9.98 -1.47 12.78
CA ALA A 301 -11.42 -1.42 12.59
C ALA A 301 -11.79 -1.18 11.12
N ARG A 302 -11.08 -0.26 10.45
CA ARG A 302 -11.29 0.04 9.02
C ARG A 302 -10.97 -1.17 8.15
N ASP A 303 -9.83 -1.83 8.37
CA ASP A 303 -9.43 -2.96 7.54
C ASP A 303 -10.35 -4.15 7.72
N ALA A 304 -10.81 -4.41 8.96
CA ALA A 304 -11.80 -5.44 9.21
C ALA A 304 -13.16 -5.11 8.60
N ALA A 305 -13.56 -3.83 8.58
CA ALA A 305 -14.76 -3.40 7.88
C ALA A 305 -14.64 -3.64 6.37
N ILE A 306 -13.50 -3.30 5.76
CA ILE A 306 -13.22 -3.56 4.34
C ILE A 306 -13.24 -5.07 4.06
N ALA A 307 -12.52 -5.85 4.86
CA ALA A 307 -12.46 -7.30 4.73
C ALA A 307 -13.85 -7.95 4.90
N TYR A 308 -14.66 -7.46 5.84
CA TYR A 308 -16.04 -7.90 6.05
C TYR A 308 -16.91 -7.63 4.81
N VAL A 309 -16.81 -6.43 4.23
CA VAL A 309 -17.54 -6.07 3.01
C VAL A 309 -17.13 -6.98 1.86
N ILE A 310 -15.83 -7.19 1.65
CA ILE A 310 -15.31 -8.10 0.61
C ILE A 310 -15.84 -9.52 0.83
N ALA A 311 -15.77 -10.03 2.07
CA ALA A 311 -16.25 -11.37 2.40
C ALA A 311 -17.75 -11.52 2.12
N LYS A 312 -18.57 -10.53 2.49
CA LYS A 312 -20.03 -10.58 2.27
C LYS A 312 -20.43 -10.41 0.81
N VAL A 313 -19.74 -9.57 0.05
CA VAL A 313 -19.92 -9.44 -1.40
C VAL A 313 -19.56 -10.75 -2.11
N SER A 314 -18.51 -11.45 -1.63
CA SER A 314 -18.10 -12.75 -2.17
C SER A 314 -19.08 -13.90 -1.82
N GLU A 315 -19.91 -13.73 -0.80
CA GLU A 315 -20.88 -14.73 -0.30
C GLU A 315 -22.33 -14.49 -0.76
N GLU A 316 -22.78 -13.24 -0.96
CA GLU A 316 -24.18 -12.88 -1.28
C GLU A 316 -24.31 -11.89 -2.46
N GLN A 317 -25.22 -12.19 -3.39
CA GLN A 317 -25.61 -11.32 -4.49
C GLN A 317 -26.46 -10.07 -4.07
N ASP A 318 -26.88 -9.94 -2.81
CA ASP A 318 -27.76 -8.82 -2.37
C ASP A 318 -27.00 -7.69 -1.64
N LEU A 319 -26.42 -6.84 -2.47
CA LEU A 319 -25.55 -5.73 -2.12
C LEU A 319 -26.29 -4.51 -1.53
N SER A 320 -27.63 -4.55 -1.42
CA SER A 320 -28.43 -3.40 -0.99
C SER A 320 -28.37 -3.12 0.52
N GLU A 321 -28.17 -4.17 1.33
CA GLU A 321 -28.09 -4.09 2.79
C GLU A 321 -26.69 -3.64 3.26
N VAL A 322 -25.63 -4.10 2.59
CA VAL A 322 -24.24 -3.61 2.77
C VAL A 322 -24.19 -2.09 2.53
N GLY A 323 -24.84 -1.62 1.45
CA GLY A 323 -24.92 -0.20 1.11
C GLY A 323 -25.80 0.66 2.03
N LYS A 324 -26.72 0.09 2.82
CA LYS A 324 -27.45 0.83 3.88
C LYS A 324 -26.60 0.98 5.14
N ARG A 325 -25.86 -0.05 5.52
CA ARG A 325 -25.05 -0.06 6.76
C ARG A 325 -23.81 0.81 6.66
N LEU A 326 -23.17 0.89 5.48
CA LEU A 326 -22.03 1.77 5.26
C LEU A 326 -22.39 3.27 5.27
N ARG A 327 -23.64 3.66 4.96
CA ARG A 327 -24.13 5.05 5.12
C ARG A 327 -24.18 5.52 6.57
N ILE A 328 -24.31 4.59 7.51
CA ILE A 328 -24.42 4.89 8.93
C ILE A 328 -23.03 5.20 9.52
N LEU A 329 -21.96 4.59 8.97
CA LEU A 329 -20.58 4.82 9.40
C LEU A 329 -19.93 6.06 8.77
N ALA A 330 -20.45 6.52 7.63
CA ALA A 330 -19.99 7.73 6.94
C ALA A 330 -20.67 9.02 7.44
N ARG A 331 -21.46 8.94 8.52
CA ARG A 331 -22.08 10.08 9.23
C ARG A 331 -21.45 10.19 10.61
#